data_AF-A0A3N4SLG4-F1
#
_entry.id   AF-A0A3N4SLG4-F1
#
_cell.length_a   1.000
_cell.length_b   1.000
_cell.length_c   1.000
_cell.angle_alpha   90.00
_cell.angle_beta   90.00
_cell.angle_gamma   90.00
#
_symmetry.space_group_name_H-M   'P 1'
#
loop_
_entity.id
_entity.type
_entity.pdbx_description
1 polymer ?
#
loop_
_entity_poly.entity_id
_entity_poly.type
_entity_poly.pdbx_seq_one_letter_code
_entity_poly.pdbx_strand_id
1 'polypeptide(L)' 'MNEVTEALLARVRAARAALAAAVSAADAYAVAVAEDDLDDAIRLARRHGLDVEATGADEG' A
#
# COMPACT_ATOMS: atom_id res chain seq x y z
N MET A 1 -10.78 0.84 -17.94
CA MET A 1 -9.72 1.20 -16.97
C MET A 1 -8.53 1.66 -17.81
N ASN A 2 -7.85 2.77 -17.48
CA ASN A 2 -6.69 3.21 -18.26
C ASN A 2 -5.39 2.61 -17.69
N GLU A 3 -4.33 2.58 -18.48
CA GLU A 3 -3.03 2.00 -18.11
C GLU A 3 -2.47 2.59 -16.80
N VAL A 4 -2.66 3.88 -16.56
CA VAL A 4 -2.24 4.56 -15.32
C VAL A 4 -3.02 4.02 -14.12
N THR A 5 -4.33 3.82 -14.25
CA THR A 5 -5.15 3.22 -13.18
C THR A 5 -4.67 1.83 -12.82
N GLU A 6 -4.40 0.99 -13.83
CA GLU A 6 -3.92 -0.38 -13.60
C GLU A 6 -2.55 -0.40 -12.94
N ALA A 7 -1.63 0.48 -13.37
CA ALA A 7 -0.32 0.64 -12.76
C ALA A 7 -0.41 1.08 -11.29
N LEU A 8 -1.31 2.01 -10.96
CA LEU A 8 -1.54 2.47 -9.59
C LEU A 8 -2.09 1.35 -8.69
N LEU A 9 -3.07 0.59 -9.18
CA LEU A 9 -3.61 -0.55 -8.44
C LEU A 9 -2.57 -1.67 -8.27
N ALA A 10 -1.76 -1.93 -9.30
CA ALA A 10 -0.66 -2.88 -9.22
C ALA A 10 0.37 -2.46 -8.18
N ARG A 11 0.70 -1.15 -8.10
CA ARG A 11 1.60 -0.60 -7.08
C ARG A 11 1.06 -0.81 -5.67
N VAL A 12 -0.23 -0.52 -5.43
CA VAL A 12 -0.84 -0.75 -4.11
C VAL A 12 -0.80 -2.23 -3.73
N ARG A 13 -1.09 -3.13 -4.67
CA ARG A 13 -1.00 -4.58 -4.42
C ARG A 13 0.43 -5.02 -4.08
N ALA A 14 1.42 -4.50 -4.78
CA ALA A 14 2.83 -4.80 -4.52
C ALA A 14 3.25 -4.31 -3.13
N ALA A 15 2.87 -3.09 -2.73
CA ALA A 15 3.18 -2.54 -1.41
C ALA A 15 2.53 -3.37 -0.28
N ARG A 16 1.28 -3.80 -0.44
CA ARG A 16 0.62 -4.71 0.52
C ARG A 16 1.33 -6.05 0.65
N ALA A 17 1.80 -6.61 -0.47
CA ALA A 17 2.56 -7.86 -0.45
C ALA A 17 3.92 -7.70 0.24
N ALA A 18 4.60 -6.56 0.03
CA ALA A 18 5.86 -6.25 0.71
C ALA A 18 5.66 -6.11 2.22
N LEU A 19 4.60 -5.42 2.65
CA LEU A 19 4.26 -5.30 4.08
C LEU A 19 3.99 -6.67 4.71
N ALA A 20 3.16 -7.50 4.06
CA ALA A 20 2.89 -8.85 4.55
C ALA A 20 4.17 -9.71 4.65
N ALA A 21 5.10 -9.57 3.69
CA ALA A 21 6.38 -10.26 3.73
C ALA A 21 7.27 -9.78 4.89
N ALA A 22 7.34 -8.47 5.13
CA ALA A 22 8.09 -7.89 6.24
C ALA A 22 7.55 -8.33 7.60
N VAL A 23 6.22 -8.34 7.77
CA VAL A 23 5.55 -8.86 8.97
C VAL A 23 5.87 -10.34 9.18
N SER A 24 5.79 -11.15 8.13
CA SER A 24 6.12 -12.58 8.19
C SER A 24 7.58 -12.83 8.58
N ALA A 25 8.50 -11.96 8.14
CA ALA A 25 9.91 -12.02 8.48
C ALA A 25 10.23 -11.49 9.90
N ALA A 26 9.25 -10.92 10.61
CA ALA A 26 9.42 -10.22 11.88
C ALA A 26 10.50 -9.12 11.84
N ASP A 27 10.65 -8.47 10.67
CA ASP A 27 11.59 -7.38 10.47
C ASP A 27 10.88 -6.04 10.72
N ALA A 28 10.99 -5.53 11.94
CA ALA A 28 10.31 -4.30 12.35
C ALA A 28 10.73 -3.06 11.54
N TYR A 29 11.97 -3.01 11.07
CA TYR A 29 12.42 -1.90 10.22
C TYR A 29 11.79 -2.01 8.83
N ALA A 30 11.80 -3.21 8.23
CA ALA A 30 11.18 -3.43 6.94
C ALA A 30 9.66 -3.22 6.97
N VAL A 31 9.00 -3.54 8.09
CA VAL A 31 7.57 -3.24 8.29
C VAL A 31 7.33 -1.74 8.21
N ALA A 32 8.06 -0.93 8.99
CA ALA A 32 7.88 0.52 9.00
C ALA A 32 8.11 1.15 7.60
N VAL A 33 9.12 0.67 6.86
CA VAL A 33 9.36 1.12 5.47
C VAL A 33 8.20 0.72 4.55
N ALA A 34 7.71 -0.51 4.66
CA ALA A 34 6.64 -1.01 3.81
C ALA A 34 5.28 -0.35 4.11
N GLU A 35 5.03 0.07 5.34
CA GLU A 35 3.86 0.87 5.73
C GLU A 35 3.88 2.25 5.07
N ASP A 36 5.01 2.98 5.14
CA ASP A 36 5.17 4.29 4.47
C ASP A 36 5.00 4.17 2.95
N ASP A 37 5.58 3.13 2.33
CA ASP A 37 5.44 2.86 0.90
C ASP A 37 3.98 2.54 0.49
N LEU A 38 3.24 1.83 1.35
CA LEU A 38 1.83 1.52 1.13
C LEU A 38 0.98 2.79 1.22
N ASP A 39 1.19 3.62 2.24
CA ASP A 39 0.49 4.89 2.40
C ASP A 39 0.74 5.82 1.21
N ASP A 40 1.98 5.87 0.72
CA ASP A 40 2.36 6.63 -0.47
C ASP A 40 1.66 6.15 -1.74
N ALA A 41 1.59 4.83 -1.94
CA ALA A 41 0.89 4.22 -3.06
C ALA A 41 -0.62 4.53 -3.02
N ILE A 42 -1.24 4.44 -1.85
CA ILE A 42 -2.67 4.72 -1.66
C ILE A 42 -2.96 6.20 -1.85
N ARG A 43 -2.16 7.09 -1.25
CA ARG A 43 -2.27 8.53 -1.42
C ARG A 43 -2.15 8.93 -2.88
N LEU A 44 -1.23 8.32 -3.62
CA LEU A 44 -1.11 8.54 -5.05
C LEU A 44 -2.36 8.07 -5.80
N ALA A 45 -2.83 6.84 -5.55
CA ALA A 45 -4.03 6.31 -6.19
C ALA A 45 -5.28 7.17 -5.93
N ARG A 46 -5.47 7.65 -4.70
CA ARG A 46 -6.58 8.56 -4.32
C ARG A 46 -6.53 9.88 -5.06
N ARG A 47 -5.35 10.47 -5.28
CA ARG A 47 -5.21 11.68 -6.12
C ARG A 47 -5.67 11.48 -7.56
N HIS A 48 -5.68 10.24 -8.05
CA HIS A 48 -6.21 9.87 -9.35
C HIS A 48 -7.69 9.42 -9.31
N GLY A 49 -8.38 9.63 -8.18
CA GLY A 49 -9.79 9.27 -7.99
C GLY A 49 -10.05 7.79 -7.77
N LEU A 50 -9.02 7.01 -7.42
CA LEU A 50 -9.17 5.60 -7.08
C LEU A 50 -9.50 5.46 -5.60
N ASP A 51 -10.61 4.78 -5.31
CA ASP A 51 -10.95 4.41 -3.95
C ASP A 51 -10.21 3.14 -3.56
N VAL A 52 -9.13 3.31 -2.80
CA VAL A 52 -8.31 2.23 -2.27
C VAL A 52 -8.25 2.41 -0.76
N GLU A 53 -8.72 1.39 -0.05
CA GLU A 53 -8.66 1.37 1.40
C GLU A 53 -7.21 1.24 1.88
N ALA A 54 -6.79 2.18 2.73
CA ALA A 54 -5.63 1.98 3.60
C ALA A 54 -6.14 1.12 4.75
N THR A 55 -6.01 -0.19 4.66
CA THR A 55 -6.37 -1.04 5.80
C THR A 55 -5.19 -0.98 6.78
N GLY A 56 -5.13 0.10 7.54
CA GLY A 56 -4.25 0.33 8.67
C GLY A 56 -5.00 1.22 9.65
N ALA A 57 -5.39 0.65 10.79
CA ALA A 57 -6.13 1.26 11.91
C ALA A 57 -7.64 1.54 11.70
N ASP A 58 -8.44 0.49 11.82
CA ASP A 58 -9.68 0.58 12.61
C ASP A 58 -9.28 0.30 14.08
N GLU A 59 -8.79 1.33 14.77
CA GLU A 59 -8.77 1.37 16.24
C GLU A 59 -9.56 2.61 16.66
N GLY A 60 -10.82 2.38 17.01
CA GLY A 60 -11.75 3.34 17.64
C GLY A 60 -12.73 2.61 18.53
#